data_AF-A0A367ESW9-F1
#
_entry.id   AF-A0A367ESW9-F1
#
_cell.length_a   1.000
_cell.length_b   1.000
_cell.length_c   1.000
_cell.angle_alpha   90.00
_cell.angle_beta   90.00
_cell.angle_gamma   90.00
#
_symmetry.space_group_name_H-M   'P 1'
#
loop_
_entity.id
_entity.type
_entity.pdbx_description
1 polymer ?
#
loop_
_entity_poly.entity_id
_entity_poly.type
_entity_poly.pdbx_seq_one_letter_code
_entity_poly.pdbx_strand_id
1 'polypeptide(L)'
;MDVVPPALAAAIDQHGGHLRVPHGRATVLVACAPGDAAVIALSYSCPPVRLIGELADLGGPVQRRAAQTLRELELLAVAEHARGTGVGTALLAASEEHLRQGGCKLVFAKVRQGDRQVLRWYRRRGYLPATPHEPVRVSLGGAVITFDDGGDGYQLVVKSLDATTRVARMMASAGSYLTVARRASPVTPQVTGQ
;
A
#
# COMPACT_ATOMS: atom_id res chain seq x y z
N MET A 1 -13.85 21.45 19.97
CA MET A 1 -13.34 20.18 19.42
C MET A 1 -14.30 19.83 18.32
N ASP A 2 -13.97 20.21 17.09
CA ASP A 2 -14.93 20.13 15.99
C ASP A 2 -15.12 18.68 15.56
N VAL A 3 -16.33 18.19 15.82
CA VAL A 3 -16.82 16.90 15.33
C VAL A 3 -16.80 16.98 13.81
N VAL A 4 -16.04 16.09 13.16
CA VAL A 4 -16.15 15.93 11.70
C VAL A 4 -17.60 15.54 11.43
N PRO A 5 -18.37 16.35 10.67
CA PRO A 5 -19.80 16.12 10.56
C PRO A 5 -20.07 14.75 9.90
N PRO A 6 -21.17 14.06 10.29
CA PRO A 6 -21.66 12.83 9.66
C PRO A 6 -21.71 12.87 8.13
N ALA A 7 -21.76 14.08 7.57
CA ALA A 7 -21.67 14.37 6.15
C ALA A 7 -20.42 13.83 5.45
N LEU A 8 -19.24 13.76 6.09
CA LEU A 8 -18.04 13.26 5.40
C LEU A 8 -18.09 11.75 5.16
N ALA A 9 -18.45 10.97 6.19
CA ALA A 9 -18.62 9.52 6.04
C ALA A 9 -19.72 9.22 5.01
N ALA A 10 -20.86 9.90 5.15
CA ALA A 10 -21.97 9.77 4.19
C ALA A 10 -21.56 10.16 2.76
N ALA A 11 -20.78 11.23 2.57
CA ALA A 11 -20.30 11.65 1.25
C ALA A 11 -19.31 10.65 0.63
N ILE A 12 -18.45 10.02 1.46
CA ILE A 12 -17.58 8.93 1.01
C ILE A 12 -18.43 7.73 0.57
N ASP A 13 -19.45 7.38 1.36
CA ASP A 13 -20.33 6.24 1.08
C ASP A 13 -21.25 6.44 -0.13
N GLN A 14 -21.61 7.69 -0.50
CA GLN A 14 -22.43 7.99 -1.70
C GLN A 14 -21.85 7.39 -2.99
N HIS A 15 -20.54 7.15 -3.05
CA HIS A 15 -19.86 6.52 -4.17
C HIS A 15 -19.17 5.19 -3.79
N GLY A 16 -19.57 4.58 -2.67
CA GLY A 16 -18.96 3.36 -2.13
C GLY A 16 -17.49 3.54 -1.76
N GLY A 17 -17.09 4.75 -1.36
CA GLY A 17 -15.70 5.09 -1.05
C GLY A 17 -14.80 5.28 -2.28
N HIS A 18 -15.36 5.42 -3.49
CA HIS A 18 -14.56 5.53 -4.70
C HIS A 18 -14.54 6.93 -5.30
N LEU A 19 -13.33 7.41 -5.61
CA LEU A 19 -13.11 8.67 -6.30
C LEU A 19 -12.48 8.41 -7.68
N ARG A 20 -12.94 9.11 -8.73
CA ARG A 20 -12.27 9.06 -10.03
C ARG A 20 -10.97 9.86 -9.96
N VAL A 21 -9.89 9.25 -10.43
CA VAL A 21 -8.56 9.86 -10.49
C VAL A 21 -7.90 9.49 -11.81
N PRO A 22 -6.83 10.16 -12.23
CA PRO A 22 -6.05 9.71 -13.37
C PRO A 22 -5.67 8.23 -13.25
N HIS A 23 -5.77 7.52 -14.37
CA HIS A 23 -5.47 6.10 -14.48
C HIS A 23 -6.37 5.15 -13.66
N GLY A 24 -7.48 5.61 -13.06
CA GLY A 24 -8.48 4.70 -12.49
C GLY A 24 -9.33 5.30 -11.39
N ARG A 25 -9.39 4.59 -10.26
CA ARG A 25 -10.18 4.97 -9.09
C ARG A 25 -9.32 4.91 -7.85
N ALA A 26 -9.45 5.92 -6.99
CA ALA A 26 -8.97 5.86 -5.63
C ALA A 26 -10.04 5.25 -4.71
N THR A 27 -9.60 4.72 -3.58
CA THR A 27 -10.45 4.14 -2.53
C THR A 27 -10.20 4.90 -1.24
N VAL A 28 -11.28 5.37 -0.63
CA VAL A 28 -11.32 5.97 0.70
C VAL A 28 -12.08 5.03 1.61
N LEU A 29 -11.49 4.65 2.73
CA LEU A 29 -12.19 3.94 3.81
C LEU A 29 -12.11 4.77 5.08
N VAL A 30 -13.21 4.83 5.82
CA VAL A 30 -13.28 5.50 7.13
C VAL A 30 -13.59 4.49 8.23
N ALA A 31 -13.11 4.77 9.42
CA ALA A 31 -13.61 4.13 10.64
C ALA A 31 -14.39 5.15 11.45
N CYS A 32 -15.56 4.76 11.93
CA CYS A 32 -16.42 5.60 12.74
C CYS A 32 -16.42 5.13 14.21
N ALA A 33 -16.54 6.08 15.13
CA ALA A 33 -16.71 5.79 16.55
C ALA A 33 -18.04 5.03 16.78
N PRO A 34 -18.09 4.09 17.73
CA PRO A 34 -19.34 3.49 18.16
C PRO A 34 -20.33 4.56 18.66
N GLY A 35 -21.60 4.44 18.28
CA GLY A 35 -22.69 5.28 18.81
C GLY A 35 -22.99 6.57 18.03
N ASP A 36 -21.99 7.38 17.70
CA ASP A 36 -22.20 8.71 17.08
C ASP A 36 -21.76 8.81 15.60
N ALA A 37 -21.29 7.69 15.03
CA ALA A 37 -20.80 7.62 13.64
C ALA A 37 -19.70 8.65 13.27
N ALA A 38 -19.11 9.34 14.25
CA ALA A 38 -18.03 10.31 14.03
C ALA A 38 -16.81 9.62 13.43
N VAL A 39 -16.23 10.18 12.36
CA VAL A 39 -15.04 9.62 11.71
C VAL A 39 -13.82 9.78 12.62
N ILE A 40 -13.21 8.65 13.00
CA ILE A 40 -12.02 8.59 13.87
C ILE A 40 -10.76 8.09 13.16
N ALA A 41 -10.90 7.55 11.94
CA ALA A 41 -9.76 7.22 11.10
C ALA A 41 -10.14 7.24 9.62
N LEU A 42 -9.15 7.46 8.77
CA LEU A 42 -9.30 7.47 7.32
C LEU A 42 -8.09 6.81 6.66
N SER A 43 -8.35 6.03 5.61
CA SER A 43 -7.36 5.57 4.65
C SER A 43 -7.72 6.07 3.27
N TYR A 44 -6.73 6.45 2.48
CA TYR A 44 -6.87 6.81 1.09
C TYR A 44 -5.77 6.13 0.28
N SER A 45 -6.19 5.41 -0.76
CA SER A 45 -5.29 4.71 -1.67
C SER A 45 -5.66 4.94 -3.13
N CYS A 46 -4.68 5.06 -4.00
CA CYS A 46 -4.86 5.44 -5.39
C CYS A 46 -3.89 4.64 -6.30
N PRO A 47 -4.11 4.62 -7.62
CA PRO A 47 -3.03 4.28 -8.54
C PRO A 47 -1.91 5.32 -8.36
N PRO A 48 -0.62 4.93 -8.37
CA PRO A 48 0.48 5.88 -8.21
C PRO A 48 0.60 6.79 -9.44
N VAL A 49 -0.16 7.90 -9.45
CA VAL A 49 -0.42 8.71 -10.65
C VAL A 49 0.87 9.23 -11.26
N ARG A 50 1.80 9.74 -10.44
CA ARG A 50 3.07 10.30 -10.92
C ARG A 50 3.92 9.21 -11.61
N LEU A 51 4.12 8.09 -10.93
CA LEU A 51 4.84 6.93 -11.47
C LEU A 51 4.22 6.47 -12.80
N ILE A 52 2.89 6.32 -12.87
CA ILE A 52 2.23 5.86 -14.10
C ILE A 52 2.41 6.89 -15.23
N GLY A 53 2.38 8.18 -14.91
CA GLY A 53 2.67 9.26 -15.87
C GLY A 53 4.06 9.14 -16.49
N GLU A 54 5.06 8.80 -15.69
CA GLU A 54 6.45 8.58 -16.15
C GLU A 54 6.60 7.37 -17.08
N LEU A 55 5.61 6.46 -17.12
CA LEU A 55 5.60 5.30 -18.02
C LEU A 55 4.95 5.58 -19.38
N ALA A 56 4.66 6.85 -19.73
CA ALA A 56 3.98 7.21 -20.97
C ALA A 56 4.70 6.65 -22.21
N ASP A 57 6.03 6.72 -22.24
CA ASP A 57 6.86 6.24 -23.36
C ASP A 57 6.85 4.71 -23.51
N LEU A 58 6.48 3.98 -22.45
CA LEU A 58 6.29 2.53 -22.48
C LEU A 58 4.89 2.12 -22.99
N GLY A 59 4.01 3.10 -23.22
CA GLY A 59 2.71 2.93 -23.85
C GLY A 59 1.56 2.62 -22.90
N GLY A 60 0.34 2.88 -23.40
CA GLY A 60 -0.91 2.73 -22.65
C GLY A 60 -1.15 1.34 -22.03
N PRO A 61 -0.78 0.21 -22.66
CA PRO A 61 -0.89 -1.11 -22.02
C PRO A 61 -0.09 -1.24 -20.72
N VAL A 62 1.15 -0.73 -20.69
CA VAL A 62 2.00 -0.75 -19.50
C VAL A 62 1.41 0.13 -18.40
N GLN A 63 0.95 1.34 -18.75
CA GLN A 63 0.28 2.25 -17.80
C GLN A 63 -0.98 1.62 -17.19
N ARG A 64 -1.85 1.00 -18.01
CA ARG A 64 -3.05 0.31 -17.52
C ARG A 64 -2.69 -0.85 -16.58
N ARG A 65 -1.64 -1.61 -16.93
CA ARG A 65 -1.19 -2.71 -16.07
C ARG A 65 -0.63 -2.21 -14.75
N ALA A 66 0.15 -1.14 -14.76
CA ALA A 66 0.64 -0.47 -13.56
C ALA A 66 -0.53 0.01 -12.68
N ALA A 67 -1.52 0.68 -13.26
CA ALA A 67 -2.69 1.18 -12.54
C ALA A 67 -3.55 0.08 -11.88
N GLN A 68 -3.60 -1.10 -12.48
CA GLN A 68 -4.29 -2.27 -11.91
C GLN A 68 -3.47 -2.96 -10.82
N THR A 69 -2.15 -3.02 -11.00
CA THR A 69 -1.27 -3.90 -10.20
C THR A 69 -0.68 -3.19 -8.98
N LEU A 70 -0.46 -1.88 -9.08
CA LEU A 70 0.22 -1.07 -8.07
C LEU A 70 -0.76 -0.12 -7.38
N ARG A 71 -0.59 0.04 -6.07
CA ARG A 71 -1.32 1.04 -5.29
C ARG A 71 -0.41 1.78 -4.33
N GLU A 72 -0.62 3.08 -4.25
CA GLU A 72 -0.06 3.89 -3.18
C GLU A 72 -1.13 4.07 -2.11
N LEU A 73 -0.78 3.77 -0.86
CA LEU A 73 -1.53 4.18 0.32
C LEU A 73 -1.01 5.56 0.72
N GLU A 74 -1.57 6.60 0.13
CA GLU A 74 -1.14 7.99 0.30
C GLU A 74 -1.48 8.53 1.70
N LEU A 75 -2.56 8.06 2.32
CA LEU A 75 -2.95 8.49 3.65
C LEU A 75 -3.48 7.33 4.49
N LEU A 76 -2.99 7.24 5.73
CA LEU A 76 -3.60 6.47 6.80
C LEU A 76 -3.46 7.26 8.09
N ALA A 77 -4.58 7.76 8.60
CA ALA A 77 -4.61 8.61 9.77
C ALA A 77 -5.63 8.09 10.78
N VAL A 78 -5.28 8.20 12.06
CA VAL A 78 -6.16 7.92 13.19
C VAL A 78 -6.17 9.14 14.10
N ALA A 79 -7.36 9.60 14.46
CA ALA A 79 -7.59 10.67 15.42
C ALA A 79 -6.84 10.37 16.72
N GLU A 80 -6.24 11.40 17.32
CA GLU A 80 -5.32 11.22 18.45
C GLU A 80 -5.92 10.43 19.61
N HIS A 81 -7.15 10.78 20.00
CA HIS A 81 -7.90 10.11 21.07
C HIS A 81 -8.25 8.64 20.76
N ALA A 82 -8.18 8.22 19.50
CA ALA A 82 -8.47 6.86 19.07
C ALA A 82 -7.20 6.03 18.77
N ARG A 83 -6.00 6.58 18.95
CA ARG A 83 -4.74 5.86 18.74
C ARG A 83 -4.54 4.78 19.81
N GLY A 84 -3.75 3.76 19.51
CA GLY A 84 -3.47 2.65 20.43
C GLY A 84 -4.62 1.64 20.60
N THR A 85 -5.82 1.93 20.08
CA THR A 85 -7.01 1.05 20.16
C THR A 85 -7.05 -0.07 19.12
N GLY A 86 -6.14 -0.03 18.14
CA GLY A 86 -6.12 -0.98 17.03
C GLY A 86 -6.84 -0.51 15.75
N VAL A 87 -7.59 0.60 15.78
CA VAL A 87 -8.36 1.12 14.63
C VAL A 87 -7.51 1.25 13.36
N GLY A 88 -6.32 1.86 13.43
CA GLY A 88 -5.45 1.98 12.24
C GLY A 88 -4.98 0.64 11.67
N THR A 89 -4.89 -0.41 12.50
CA THR A 89 -4.56 -1.77 12.05
C THR A 89 -5.73 -2.39 11.31
N ALA A 90 -6.93 -2.29 11.88
CA ALA A 90 -8.14 -2.78 11.26
C ALA A 90 -8.40 -2.07 9.93
N LEU A 91 -8.22 -0.74 9.89
CA LEU A 91 -8.40 0.06 8.70
C LEU A 91 -7.40 -0.31 7.60
N LEU A 92 -6.10 -0.45 7.94
CA LEU A 92 -5.10 -0.91 6.98
C LEU A 92 -5.43 -2.30 6.42
N ALA A 93 -5.84 -3.24 7.28
CA ALA A 93 -6.22 -4.58 6.83
C ALA A 93 -7.43 -4.54 5.88
N ALA A 94 -8.43 -3.69 6.17
CA ALA A 94 -9.57 -3.48 5.29
C ALA A 94 -9.17 -2.85 3.95
N SER A 95 -8.26 -1.87 3.95
CA SER A 95 -7.71 -1.28 2.73
C SER A 95 -6.99 -2.34 1.90
N GLU A 96 -6.09 -3.13 2.50
CA GLU A 96 -5.35 -4.19 1.81
C GLU A 96 -6.28 -5.23 1.20
N GLU A 97 -7.31 -5.66 1.92
CA GLU A 97 -8.29 -6.63 1.43
C GLU A 97 -9.08 -6.07 0.24
N HIS A 98 -9.55 -4.83 0.35
CA HIS A 98 -10.26 -4.16 -0.75
C HIS A 98 -9.37 -4.03 -2.00
N LEU A 99 -8.11 -3.61 -1.82
CA LEU A 99 -7.15 -3.51 -2.91
C LEU A 99 -6.87 -4.87 -3.56
N ARG A 100 -6.72 -5.93 -2.75
CA ARG A 100 -6.50 -7.30 -3.22
C ARG A 100 -7.69 -7.81 -4.04
N GLN A 101 -8.92 -7.57 -3.59
CA GLN A 101 -10.14 -7.90 -4.34
C GLN A 101 -10.22 -7.13 -5.67
N GLY A 102 -9.70 -5.90 -5.71
CA GLY A 102 -9.55 -5.09 -6.92
C GLY A 102 -8.41 -5.51 -7.85
N GLY A 103 -7.70 -6.61 -7.56
CA GLY A 103 -6.62 -7.14 -8.39
C GLY A 103 -5.24 -6.53 -8.14
N CYS A 104 -5.10 -5.66 -7.13
CA CYS A 104 -3.81 -5.11 -6.73
C CYS A 104 -2.87 -6.24 -6.26
N LYS A 105 -1.59 -6.14 -6.63
CA LYS A 105 -0.56 -7.10 -6.26
C LYS A 105 0.50 -6.50 -5.37
N LEU A 106 0.73 -5.19 -5.46
CA LEU A 106 1.73 -4.49 -4.67
C LEU A 106 1.15 -3.18 -4.14
N VAL A 107 1.25 -2.99 -2.83
CA VAL A 107 0.94 -1.72 -2.18
C VAL A 107 2.20 -1.14 -1.57
N PHE A 108 2.33 0.18 -1.65
CA PHE A 108 3.39 0.91 -0.94
C PHE A 108 2.84 2.17 -0.29
N ALA A 109 3.57 2.69 0.69
CA ALA A 109 3.31 3.98 1.31
C ALA A 109 4.62 4.72 1.51
N LYS A 110 4.55 6.05 1.59
CA LYS A 110 5.67 6.90 2.00
C LYS A 110 5.63 7.11 3.51
N VAL A 111 6.75 6.89 4.17
CA VAL A 111 6.94 7.17 5.60
C VAL A 111 8.08 8.15 5.75
N ARG A 112 7.90 9.17 6.60
CA ARG A 112 8.94 10.18 6.83
C ARG A 112 10.23 9.50 7.31
N GLN A 113 11.36 9.89 6.73
CA GLN A 113 12.65 9.37 7.14
C GLN A 113 12.88 9.62 8.63
N GLY A 114 13.39 8.61 9.33
CA GLY A 114 13.62 8.67 10.78
C GLY A 114 12.39 8.38 11.66
N ASP A 115 11.17 8.24 11.11
CA ASP A 115 9.99 7.82 11.89
C ASP A 115 10.03 6.33 12.24
N ARG A 116 10.89 5.99 13.20
CA ARG A 116 11.15 4.61 13.64
C ARG A 116 9.88 3.92 14.16
N GLN A 117 8.93 4.67 14.71
CA GLN A 117 7.69 4.12 15.24
C GLN A 117 6.77 3.66 14.11
N VAL A 118 6.53 4.51 13.11
CA VAL A 118 5.70 4.17 11.96
C VAL A 118 6.36 3.07 11.12
N LEU A 119 7.67 3.12 10.90
CA LEU A 119 8.41 2.05 10.22
C LEU A 119 8.28 0.71 10.93
N ARG A 120 8.41 0.68 12.27
CA ARG A 120 8.20 -0.54 13.07
C ARG A 120 6.76 -1.04 12.97
N TRP A 121 5.79 -0.12 12.95
CA TRP A 121 4.38 -0.44 12.82
C TRP A 121 4.07 -1.12 11.47
N TYR A 122 4.59 -0.59 10.36
CA TYR A 122 4.45 -1.21 9.03
C TYR A 122 5.18 -2.56 8.95
N ARG A 123 6.41 -2.66 9.48
CA ARG A 123 7.18 -3.93 9.50
C ARG A 123 6.42 -5.08 10.17
N ARG A 124 5.79 -4.82 11.32
CA ARG A 124 4.98 -5.82 12.03
C ARG A 124 3.77 -6.30 11.23
N ARG A 125 3.40 -5.58 10.16
CA ARG A 125 2.25 -5.88 9.29
C ARG A 125 2.67 -6.42 7.92
N GLY A 126 3.94 -6.82 7.79
CA GLY A 126 4.46 -7.51 6.61
C GLY A 126 4.98 -6.58 5.51
N TYR A 127 5.08 -5.28 5.77
CA TYR A 127 5.78 -4.36 4.86
C TYR A 127 7.29 -4.45 5.05
N LEU A 128 8.02 -4.35 3.95
CA LEU A 128 9.46 -4.20 3.92
C LEU A 128 9.81 -2.73 3.67
N PRO A 129 10.43 -2.02 4.63
CA PRO A 129 10.97 -0.70 4.39
C PRO A 129 12.11 -0.75 3.38
N ALA A 130 12.06 0.14 2.41
CA ALA A 130 13.18 0.52 1.59
C ALA A 130 14.16 1.36 2.42
N THR A 131 15.45 1.28 2.12
CA THR A 131 16.38 2.34 2.52
C THR A 131 16.11 3.58 1.65
N PRO A 132 16.48 4.80 2.09
CA PRO A 132 16.34 5.99 1.26
C PRO A 132 16.95 5.78 -0.14
N HIS A 133 16.23 6.19 -1.18
CA HIS A 133 16.59 6.01 -2.59
C HIS A 133 16.78 4.55 -3.05
N GLU A 134 16.34 3.57 -2.26
CA GLU A 134 16.43 2.19 -2.70
C GLU A 134 15.37 1.87 -3.76
N PRO A 135 15.78 1.39 -4.94
CA PRO A 135 14.84 1.11 -6.01
C PRO A 135 13.91 -0.06 -5.65
N VAL A 136 12.65 0.06 -6.04
CA VAL A 136 11.66 -1.01 -6.09
C VAL A 136 11.48 -1.42 -7.55
N ARG A 137 11.73 -2.69 -7.85
CA ARG A 137 11.63 -3.26 -9.21
C ARG A 137 10.48 -4.24 -9.31
N VAL A 138 9.58 -4.00 -10.27
CA VAL A 138 8.38 -4.82 -10.49
C VAL A 138 8.27 -5.19 -11.96
N SER A 139 8.11 -6.48 -12.24
CA SER A 139 7.82 -6.97 -13.59
C SER A 139 6.33 -6.91 -13.89
N LEU A 140 5.93 -6.08 -14.85
CA LEU A 140 4.55 -5.92 -15.31
C LEU A 140 4.44 -6.26 -16.80
N GLY A 141 3.93 -7.45 -17.11
CA GLY A 141 3.56 -7.82 -18.49
C GLY A 141 4.72 -7.74 -19.51
N GLY A 142 5.93 -8.11 -19.10
CA GLY A 142 7.14 -8.06 -19.94
C GLY A 142 7.98 -6.80 -19.78
N ALA A 143 7.46 -5.74 -19.16
CA ALA A 143 8.24 -4.57 -18.76
C ALA A 143 8.74 -4.70 -17.32
N VAL A 144 9.92 -4.15 -17.01
CA VAL A 144 10.39 -3.96 -15.64
C VAL A 144 10.27 -2.48 -15.32
N ILE A 145 9.45 -2.15 -14.33
CA ILE A 145 9.29 -0.80 -13.82
C ILE A 145 10.15 -0.67 -12.57
N THR A 146 10.85 0.45 -12.46
CA THR A 146 11.69 0.80 -11.33
C THR A 146 11.26 2.15 -10.78
N PHE A 147 11.11 2.27 -9.47
CA PHE A 147 10.77 3.53 -8.80
C PHE A 147 11.37 3.55 -7.39
N ASP A 148 11.52 4.73 -6.80
CA ASP A 148 12.00 4.91 -5.42
C ASP A 148 11.17 5.99 -4.70
N ASP A 149 11.67 6.50 -3.57
CA ASP A 149 11.00 7.55 -2.79
C ASP A 149 11.10 8.95 -3.40
N GLY A 150 11.94 9.16 -4.42
CA GLY A 150 12.17 10.46 -5.06
C GLY A 150 13.02 11.44 -4.24
N GLY A 151 13.57 11.02 -3.09
CA GLY A 151 14.46 11.87 -2.28
C GLY A 151 13.80 13.02 -1.52
N ASP A 152 12.48 12.97 -1.33
CA ASP A 152 11.69 14.05 -0.73
C ASP A 152 11.65 14.01 0.82
N GLY A 153 12.61 13.33 1.46
CA GLY A 153 12.65 13.14 2.91
C GLY A 153 11.71 12.04 3.42
N TYR A 154 11.12 11.25 2.53
CA TYR A 154 10.39 10.03 2.83
C TYR A 154 11.17 8.79 2.38
N GLN A 155 10.73 7.63 2.82
CA GLN A 155 11.19 6.33 2.34
C GLN A 155 9.98 5.41 2.14
N LEU A 156 10.09 4.50 1.17
CA LEU A 156 9.01 3.57 0.87
C LEU A 156 8.90 2.46 1.92
N VAL A 157 7.68 2.05 2.21
CA VAL A 157 7.37 0.75 2.79
C VAL A 157 6.54 -0.02 1.79
N VAL A 158 6.94 -1.25 1.46
CA VAL A 158 6.37 -2.00 0.34
C VAL A 158 5.85 -3.36 0.82
N LYS A 159 4.68 -3.78 0.36
CA LYS A 159 4.09 -5.09 0.66
C LYS A 159 3.43 -5.68 -0.57
N SER A 160 3.65 -6.99 -0.77
CA SER A 160 2.88 -7.74 -1.76
C SER A 160 1.54 -8.16 -1.15
N LEU A 161 0.46 -7.91 -1.89
CA LEU A 161 -0.89 -8.36 -1.57
C LEU A 161 -1.23 -9.71 -2.23
N ASP A 162 -0.32 -10.23 -3.05
CA ASP A 162 -0.47 -11.56 -3.63
C ASP A 162 0.05 -12.63 -2.64
N ALA A 163 -0.85 -13.54 -2.26
CA ALA A 163 -0.55 -14.63 -1.32
C ALA A 163 0.59 -15.55 -1.77
N THR A 164 0.91 -15.58 -3.07
CA THR A 164 1.98 -16.41 -3.65
C THR A 164 3.33 -15.70 -3.72
N THR A 165 3.39 -14.41 -3.39
CA THR A 165 4.62 -13.62 -3.50
C THR A 165 4.91 -12.83 -2.23
N ARG A 166 6.13 -12.31 -2.13
CA ARG A 166 6.59 -11.43 -1.07
C ARG A 166 7.53 -10.39 -1.64
N VAL A 167 7.64 -9.25 -0.95
CA VAL A 167 8.72 -8.31 -1.23
C VAL A 167 9.99 -8.87 -0.60
N ALA A 168 11.07 -8.90 -1.39
CA ALA A 168 12.38 -9.32 -0.96
C ALA A 168 13.41 -8.27 -1.36
N ARG A 169 14.44 -8.10 -0.52
CA ARG A 169 15.60 -7.28 -0.82
C ARG A 169 16.62 -8.14 -1.54
N MET A 170 17.13 -7.65 -2.66
CA MET A 170 18.17 -8.26 -3.46
C MET A 170 19.41 -7.38 -3.46
N MET A 171 20.59 -8.00 -3.58
CA MET A 171 21.84 -7.29 -3.78
C MET A 171 22.22 -7.29 -5.26
N ALA A 172 22.71 -6.15 -5.75
CA ALA A 172 23.33 -5.98 -7.05
C ALA A 172 24.66 -5.22 -6.90
N SER A 173 25.44 -5.16 -7.98
CA SER A 173 26.70 -4.42 -8.02
C SER A 173 26.54 -2.93 -7.68
N ALA A 174 25.40 -2.33 -8.04
CA ALA A 174 25.09 -0.92 -7.81
C ALA A 174 24.40 -0.62 -6.46
N GLY A 175 24.21 -1.62 -5.59
CA GLY A 175 23.49 -1.48 -4.32
C GLY A 175 22.36 -2.50 -4.14
N SER A 176 21.49 -2.28 -3.16
CA SER A 176 20.32 -3.12 -2.95
C SER A 176 19.10 -2.59 -3.71
N TYR A 177 18.13 -3.47 -3.96
CA TYR A 177 16.81 -3.10 -4.47
C TYR A 177 15.75 -4.02 -3.88
N LEU A 178 14.51 -3.55 -3.80
CA LEU A 178 13.36 -4.37 -3.45
C LEU A 178 12.71 -4.94 -4.72
N THR A 179 12.25 -6.18 -4.66
CA THR A 179 11.49 -6.79 -5.76
C THR A 179 10.45 -7.77 -5.24
N VAL A 180 9.50 -8.14 -6.11
CA VAL A 180 8.48 -9.14 -5.81
C VAL A 180 9.00 -10.52 -6.21
N ALA A 181 9.21 -11.39 -5.22
CA ALA A 181 9.65 -12.76 -5.42
C ALA A 181 8.55 -13.75 -5.03
N ARG A 182 8.53 -14.94 -5.66
CA ARG A 182 7.65 -16.03 -5.21
C ARG A 182 7.98 -16.39 -3.76
N ARG A 183 6.94 -16.68 -2.98
CA ARG A 183 7.11 -17.33 -1.67
C ARG A 183 7.59 -18.75 -1.93
N ALA A 184 8.57 -19.20 -1.16
CA ALA A 184 8.89 -20.61 -1.11
C ALA A 184 7.67 -21.36 -0.56
N SER A 185 7.28 -22.46 -1.20
CA SER A 185 6.26 -23.35 -0.63
C SER A 185 6.74 -23.82 0.74
N PRO A 186 5.86 -23.89 1.76
CA PRO A 186 6.22 -24.58 2.98
C PRO A 186 6.59 -26.02 2.60
N VAL A 187 7.82 -26.43 2.91
CA VAL A 187 8.22 -27.84 2.82
C VAL A 187 7.36 -28.57 3.84
N THR A 188 6.38 -29.35 3.37
CA THR A 188 5.67 -30.28 4.24
C THR A 188 6.71 -31.29 4.72
N PRO A 189 7.01 -31.39 6.03
CA PRO A 189 7.88 -32.46 6.50
C PRO A 189 7.21 -33.78 6.12
N GLN A 190 7.88 -34.59 5.30
CA GLN A 190 7.48 -35.97 5.09
C GLN A 190 7.57 -36.66 6.45
N VAL A 191 6.43 -36.95 7.05
CA VAL A 191 6.34 -37.88 8.18
C VAL A 191 6.72 -39.24 7.61
N THR A 192 7.97 -39.64 7.83
CA THR A 192 8.40 -41.02 7.58
C THR A 192 7.66 -41.89 8.58
N GLY A 193 6.64 -42.61 8.10
CA GLY A 193 5.92 -43.62 8.88
C GLY A 193 6.87 -44.74 9.29
N GLN A 194 6.65 -45.22 10.52
CA GLN A 194 7.34 -46.33 11.19
C GLN A 194 7.35 -47.63 10.40
#